data_AF-A0A936DLK6-F1
#
_entry.id   AF-A0A936DLK6-F1
#
_cell.length_a   1.000
_cell.length_b   1.000
_cell.length_c   1.000
_cell.angle_alpha   90.00
_cell.angle_beta   90.00
_cell.angle_gamma   90.00
#
_symmetry.space_group_name_H-M   'P 1'
#
loop_
_entity.id
_entity.type
_entity.pdbx_description
1 polymer ?
#
loop_
_entity_poly.entity_id
_entity_poly.type
_entity_poly.pdbx_seq_one_letter_code
_entity_poly.pdbx_strand_id
1 'polypeptide(L)'
;MEPSIDLTYIRRMAYMDDLLMVELLQNWVFDVNERIIFMEQAIQNNKSHHFFKIIHEIKTSFLIIGSGHGLKYCEFLMLNLSNGETLTHQDILKLKDIYTEIVQTIAIQKLNLKLI
;
A
#
# COMPACT_ATOMS: atom_id res chain seq x y z
N MET A 1 3.62 -16.84 10.33
CA MET A 1 3.06 -15.54 9.93
C MET A 1 3.30 -15.39 8.44
N GLU A 2 2.28 -15.02 7.68
CA GLU A 2 2.44 -14.65 6.27
C GLU A 2 3.31 -13.38 6.23
N PRO A 3 4.35 -13.30 5.39
CA PRO A 3 5.19 -12.10 5.34
C PRO A 3 4.37 -10.92 4.85
N SER A 4 4.61 -9.74 5.41
CA SER A 4 3.91 -8.49 5.05
C SER A 4 4.17 -8.07 3.60
N ILE A 5 5.33 -8.48 3.03
CA ILE A 5 5.76 -8.29 1.63
C ILE A 5 6.56 -9.49 1.13
N ASP A 6 6.54 -9.74 -0.18
CA ASP A 6 7.36 -10.79 -0.83
C ASP A 6 8.64 -10.19 -1.44
N LEU A 7 9.71 -10.16 -0.65
CA LEU A 7 11.01 -9.65 -1.09
C LEU A 7 11.63 -10.47 -2.23
N THR A 8 11.35 -11.78 -2.29
CA THR A 8 11.91 -12.63 -3.35
C THR A 8 11.28 -12.26 -4.69
N TYR A 9 9.96 -12.03 -4.68
CA TYR A 9 9.24 -11.54 -5.83
C TYR A 9 9.73 -10.17 -6.28
N ILE A 10 9.84 -9.20 -5.36
CA ILE A 10 10.30 -7.83 -5.67
C ILE A 10 11.73 -7.85 -6.20
N ARG A 11 12.63 -8.65 -5.61
CA ARG A 11 14.02 -8.78 -6.08
C ARG A 11 14.10 -9.35 -7.49
N ARG A 12 13.21 -10.28 -7.86
CA ARG A 12 13.11 -10.78 -9.24
C ARG A 12 12.60 -9.71 -10.20
N MET A 13 11.63 -8.89 -9.79
CA MET A 13 11.18 -7.74 -10.58
C MET A 13 12.30 -6.72 -10.80
N ALA A 14 13.21 -6.60 -9.83
CA ALA A 14 14.40 -5.76 -9.90
C ALA A 14 15.59 -6.43 -10.60
N TYR A 15 15.41 -7.54 -11.34
CA TYR A 15 16.50 -8.26 -12.02
C TYR A 15 17.65 -8.67 -11.09
N MET A 16 17.36 -8.95 -9.83
CA MET A 16 18.34 -9.24 -8.77
C MET A 16 19.29 -8.07 -8.42
N ASP A 17 18.97 -6.85 -8.88
CA ASP A 17 19.65 -5.62 -8.51
C ASP A 17 19.05 -5.04 -7.23
N ASP A 18 19.85 -5.02 -6.16
CA ASP A 18 19.41 -4.57 -4.84
C ASP A 18 19.19 -3.05 -4.77
N LEU A 19 19.87 -2.25 -5.61
CA LEU A 19 19.63 -0.80 -5.70
C LEU A 19 18.29 -0.52 -6.37
N LEU A 20 18.03 -1.17 -7.50
CA LEU A 20 16.75 -1.06 -8.20
C LEU A 20 15.60 -1.53 -7.32
N MET A 21 15.80 -2.61 -6.55
CA MET A 21 14.82 -3.09 -5.57
C MET A 21 14.51 -2.00 -4.52
N VAL A 22 15.54 -1.32 -4.00
CA VAL A 22 15.34 -0.22 -3.04
C VAL A 22 14.60 0.95 -3.65
N GLU A 23 14.91 1.34 -4.88
CA GLU A 23 14.20 2.42 -5.59
C GLU A 23 12.73 2.07 -5.82
N LEU A 24 12.42 0.84 -6.24
CA LEU A 24 11.04 0.37 -6.39
C LEU A 24 10.27 0.46 -5.08
N LEU A 25 10.88 0.03 -3.96
CA LEU A 25 10.27 0.11 -2.64
C LEU A 25 10.10 1.57 -2.18
N GLN A 26 11.04 2.48 -2.49
CA GLN A 26 10.90 3.91 -2.17
C GLN A 26 9.74 4.55 -2.94
N ASN A 27 9.67 4.28 -4.24
CA ASN A 27 8.58 4.77 -5.09
C ASN A 27 7.23 4.25 -4.60
N TRP A 28 7.17 2.98 -4.21
CA TRP A 28 5.96 2.40 -3.62
C TRP A 28 5.53 3.11 -2.32
N VAL A 29 6.48 3.35 -1.40
CA VAL A 29 6.20 4.04 -0.14
C VAL A 29 5.63 5.44 -0.39
N PHE A 30 6.24 6.18 -1.31
CA PHE A 30 5.78 7.52 -1.68
C PHE A 30 4.38 7.48 -2.32
N ASP A 31 4.20 6.67 -3.36
CA ASP A 31 2.99 6.57 -4.17
C ASP A 31 1.75 6.18 -3.34
N VAL A 32 1.90 5.20 -2.44
CA VAL A 32 0.80 4.74 -1.58
C VAL A 32 0.48 5.77 -0.49
N ASN A 33 1.49 6.39 0.10
CA ASN A 33 1.30 7.41 1.13
C ASN A 33 0.53 8.63 0.59
N GLU A 34 0.90 9.13 -0.60
CA GLU A 34 0.19 10.26 -1.23
C GLU A 34 -1.29 9.96 -1.44
N ARG A 35 -1.63 8.76 -1.91
CA ARG A 35 -3.03 8.36 -2.13
C ARG A 35 -3.80 8.23 -0.82
N ILE A 36 -3.18 7.66 0.22
CA ILE A 36 -3.81 7.55 1.54
C ILE A 36 -4.09 8.95 2.11
N ILE A 37 -3.12 9.86 2.05
CA ILE A 37 -3.28 11.25 2.51
C ILE A 37 -4.38 11.95 1.71
N PHE A 38 -4.39 11.80 0.39
CA PHE A 38 -5.42 12.36 -0.46
C PHE A 38 -6.82 11.88 -0.06
N MET A 39 -7.00 10.58 0.16
CA MET A 39 -8.29 10.04 0.59
C MET A 39 -8.71 10.54 1.97
N GLU A 40 -7.78 10.61 2.92
CA GLU A 40 -8.06 11.16 4.24
C GLU A 40 -8.57 12.59 4.18
N GLN A 41 -7.87 13.45 3.43
CA GLN A 41 -8.28 14.84 3.23
C GLN A 41 -9.62 14.95 2.51
N ALA A 42 -9.88 14.09 1.53
CA ALA A 42 -11.16 14.07 0.82
C ALA A 42 -12.33 13.75 1.75
N ILE A 43 -12.17 12.78 2.65
CA ILE A 43 -13.21 12.42 3.64
C ILE A 43 -13.37 13.54 4.67
N GLN A 44 -12.27 14.10 5.20
CA GLN A 44 -12.32 15.20 6.18
C GLN A 44 -13.04 16.44 5.63
N ASN A 45 -12.86 16.71 4.34
CA ASN A 45 -13.49 17.85 3.66
C ASN A 45 -14.89 17.53 3.09
N ASN A 46 -15.46 16.35 3.39
CA ASN A 46 -16.76 15.88 2.87
C ASN A 46 -16.88 15.99 1.33
N LYS A 47 -15.79 15.78 0.60
CA LYS A 47 -15.77 15.89 -0.86
C LYS A 47 -16.14 14.55 -1.49
N SER A 48 -17.13 14.54 -2.38
CA SER A 48 -17.44 13.38 -3.20
C SER A 48 -16.26 13.08 -4.14
N HIS A 49 -15.59 11.96 -3.95
CA HIS A 49 -14.49 11.50 -4.80
C HIS A 49 -14.75 10.09 -5.31
N HIS A 50 -14.15 9.77 -6.46
CA HIS A 50 -14.13 8.41 -7.01
C HIS A 50 -13.13 7.52 -6.25
N PHE A 51 -13.42 7.27 -4.97
CA PHE A 51 -12.57 6.47 -4.08
C PHE A 51 -12.31 5.07 -4.62
N PHE A 52 -13.26 4.47 -5.34
CA PHE A 52 -13.08 3.16 -5.96
C PHE A 52 -11.83 3.09 -6.85
N LYS A 53 -11.59 4.11 -7.67
CA LYS A 53 -10.41 4.16 -8.56
C LYS A 53 -9.12 4.22 -7.75
N ILE A 54 -9.09 5.06 -6.71
CA ILE A 54 -7.91 5.23 -5.86
C ILE A 54 -7.62 3.94 -5.09
N ILE A 55 -8.64 3.30 -4.53
CA ILE A 55 -8.48 2.01 -3.84
C ILE A 55 -8.01 0.91 -4.82
N HIS A 56 -8.50 0.91 -6.06
CA HIS A 56 -8.03 -0.04 -7.09
C HIS A 56 -6.54 0.19 -7.43
N GLU A 57 -6.10 1.44 -7.52
CA GLU A 57 -4.68 1.76 -7.73
C GLU A 57 -3.83 1.28 -6.55
N ILE A 58 -4.26 1.57 -5.31
CA ILE A 58 -3.57 1.08 -4.09
C ILE A 58 -3.54 -0.44 -4.04
N LYS A 59 -4.63 -1.12 -4.41
CA LYS A 59 -4.68 -2.59 -4.54
C LYS A 59 -3.57 -3.08 -5.48
N THR A 60 -3.43 -2.44 -6.64
CA THR A 60 -2.39 -2.77 -7.62
C THR A 60 -1.00 -2.58 -7.01
N SER A 61 -0.80 -1.51 -6.24
CA SER A 61 0.45 -1.28 -5.51
C SER A 61 0.72 -2.39 -4.48
N PHE A 62 -0.28 -2.87 -3.73
CA PHE A 62 -0.10 -4.01 -2.82
C PHE A 62 0.21 -5.33 -3.55
N LEU A 63 -0.31 -5.52 -4.77
CA LEU A 63 0.02 -6.67 -5.60
C LEU A 63 1.50 -6.70 -5.95
N ILE A 64 2.06 -5.55 -6.37
CA ILE A 64 3.45 -5.40 -6.79
C ILE A 64 4.44 -5.81 -5.68
N ILE A 65 4.10 -5.56 -4.43
CA ILE A 65 4.95 -5.93 -3.29
C ILE A 65 4.58 -7.27 -2.66
N GLY A 66 3.61 -7.99 -3.23
CA GLY A 66 3.15 -9.29 -2.74
C GLY A 66 2.45 -9.23 -1.39
N SER A 67 1.81 -8.11 -1.03
CA SER A 67 1.13 -7.97 0.26
C SER A 67 -0.29 -8.54 0.22
N GLY A 68 -0.44 -9.80 0.63
CA GLY A 68 -1.74 -10.48 0.67
C GLY A 68 -2.76 -9.82 1.60
N HIS A 69 -2.30 -9.26 2.72
CA HIS A 69 -3.17 -8.56 3.67
C HIS A 69 -3.70 -7.24 3.09
N GLY A 70 -2.83 -6.42 2.51
CA GLY A 70 -3.23 -5.17 1.85
C GLY A 70 -4.19 -5.40 0.69
N LEU A 71 -3.93 -6.42 -0.13
CA LEU A 71 -4.82 -6.83 -1.23
C LEU A 71 -6.24 -7.15 -0.76
N LYS A 72 -6.37 -8.06 0.22
CA LYS A 72 -7.66 -8.46 0.77
C LYS A 72 -8.42 -7.27 1.35
N TYR A 73 -7.71 -6.36 2.00
CA TYR A 73 -8.35 -5.19 2.58
C TYR A 73 -8.84 -4.19 1.52
N CYS A 74 -8.06 -3.94 0.46
CA CYS A 74 -8.54 -3.14 -0.67
C CYS A 74 -9.75 -3.78 -1.37
N GLU A 75 -9.76 -5.11 -1.53
CA GLU A 75 -10.91 -5.83 -2.09
C GLU A 75 -12.17 -5.68 -1.25
N PHE A 76 -12.03 -5.77 0.07
CA PHE A 76 -13.11 -5.48 1.00
C PHE A 76 -13.66 -4.05 0.84
N LEU A 77 -12.78 -3.05 0.79
CA LEU A 77 -13.19 -1.64 0.61
C LEU A 77 -13.89 -1.42 -0.75
N MET A 78 -13.37 -2.04 -1.81
CA MET A 78 -13.98 -1.96 -3.14
C MET A 78 -15.38 -2.59 -3.16
N LEU A 79 -15.56 -3.74 -2.50
CA LEU A 79 -16.86 -4.40 -2.40
C LEU A 79 -17.89 -3.51 -1.70
N ASN A 80 -17.52 -2.90 -0.57
CA ASN A 80 -18.40 -1.99 0.16
C ASN A 80 -18.79 -0.77 -0.70
N LEU A 81 -17.81 -0.18 -1.39
CA LEU A 81 -18.07 0.92 -2.33
C LEU A 81 -19.00 0.50 -3.48
N SER A 82 -18.86 -0.72 -4.02
CA SER A 82 -19.76 -1.27 -5.03
C SER A 82 -21.18 -1.52 -4.51
N ASN A 83 -21.33 -1.77 -3.20
CA ASN A 83 -22.63 -1.91 -2.54
C ASN A 83 -23.27 -0.56 -2.16
N GLY A 84 -22.63 0.57 -2.49
CA GLY A 84 -23.13 1.91 -2.23
C GLY A 84 -22.75 2.47 -0.86
N GLU A 85 -21.89 1.78 -0.11
CA GLU A 85 -21.32 2.33 1.12
C GLU A 85 -20.27 3.41 0.82
N THR A 86 -19.94 4.23 1.81
CA THR A 86 -18.91 5.26 1.70
C THR A 86 -17.70 4.90 2.56
N LEU A 87 -16.51 5.37 2.17
CA LEU A 87 -15.33 5.23 3.01
C LEU A 87 -15.49 6.06 4.29
N THR A 88 -15.12 5.46 5.41
CA THR A 88 -15.08 6.11 6.72
C THR A 88 -13.66 6.44 7.14
N HIS A 89 -13.51 7.24 8.20
CA HIS A 89 -12.20 7.45 8.81
C HIS A 89 -11.57 6.16 9.37
N GLN A 90 -12.38 5.22 9.84
CA GLN A 90 -11.87 3.93 10.32
C GLN A 90 -11.26 3.11 9.19
N ASP A 91 -11.82 3.19 7.98
CA ASP A 91 -11.28 2.50 6.82
C ASP A 91 -9.89 3.00 6.44
N ILE A 92 -9.73 4.33 6.46
CA ILE A 92 -8.43 4.96 6.19
C ILE A 92 -7.42 4.65 7.29
N LEU A 93 -7.84 4.63 8.55
CA LEU A 93 -6.96 4.29 9.67
C LEU A 93 -6.41 2.87 9.52
N LYS A 94 -7.27 1.90 9.23
CA LYS A 94 -6.84 0.51 9.01
C LYS A 94 -5.93 0.37 7.80
N LEU A 95 -6.18 1.12 6.72
CA LEU A 95 -5.28 1.17 5.56
C LEU A 95 -3.90 1.73 5.92
N LYS A 96 -3.86 2.77 6.76
CA LYS A 96 -2.60 3.35 7.30
C LYS A 96 -1.84 2.38 8.18
N ASP A 97 -2.52 1.60 9.00
CA ASP A 97 -1.88 0.60 9.86
C ASP A 97 -1.16 -0.45 9.02
N ILE A 98 -1.83 -0.97 7.97
CA ILE A 98 -1.24 -1.91 7.01
C ILE A 98 -0.03 -1.30 6.31
N TYR A 99 -0.18 -0.07 5.80
CA TYR A 99 0.91 0.66 5.17
C TYR A 99 2.11 0.84 6.12
N THR A 100 1.86 1.19 7.39
CA THR A 100 2.89 1.42 8.40
C THR A 100 3.66 0.14 8.72
N GLU A 101 2.97 -0.99 8.87
CA GLU A 101 3.58 -2.31 9.07
C GLU A 101 4.55 -2.66 7.93
N ILE A 102 4.12 -2.40 6.68
CA ILE A 102 4.92 -2.65 5.49
C ILE A 102 6.14 -1.74 5.43
N VAL A 103 5.97 -0.43 5.69
CA VAL A 103 7.09 0.53 5.72
C VAL A 103 8.14 0.14 6.76
N GLN A 104 7.72 -0.29 7.94
CA GLN A 104 8.63 -0.79 8.97
C GLN A 104 9.40 -2.02 8.47
N THR A 105 8.70 -2.95 7.81
CA THR A 105 9.33 -4.12 7.20
C THR A 105 10.38 -3.71 6.16
N ILE A 106 10.05 -2.76 5.26
CA ILE A 106 10.97 -2.24 4.25
C ILE A 106 12.20 -1.60 4.91
N ALA A 107 12.03 -0.79 5.96
CA ALA A 107 13.13 -0.14 6.66
C ALA A 107 14.11 -1.14 7.28
N ILE A 108 13.59 -2.20 7.92
CA ILE A 108 14.40 -3.29 8.48
C ILE A 108 15.21 -3.98 7.38
N GLN A 109 14.62 -4.20 6.20
CA GLN A 109 15.32 -4.86 5.09
C GLN A 109 16.44 -3.99 4.49
N LYS A 110 16.23 -2.68 4.38
CA LYS A 110 17.29 -1.75 3.94
C LYS A 110 18.51 -1.77 4.89
N LEU A 111 18.26 -1.82 6.20
CA LEU A 111 19.30 -1.98 7.22
C LEU A 111 20.08 -3.29 7.03
N ASN A 112 19.36 -4.40 6.81
CA ASN A 112 19.98 -5.72 6.62
C ASN A 112 20.84 -5.80 5.36
N LEU A 113 20.47 -5.09 4.30
CA LEU A 113 21.23 -5.01 3.05
C LEU A 113 22.43 -4.06 3.13
N LYS A 114 22.65 -3.37 4.26
CA LYS A 114 23.69 -2.32 4.43
C LYS A 114 23.59 -1.20 3.39
N LEU A 115 22.36 -0.89 2.97
CA LEU A 115 22.08 0.17 1.98
C LEU A 115 21.74 1.50 2.66
N ILE A 116 22.28 1.73 3.86
CA ILE A 116 22.12 2.93 4.70
C ILE A 116 23.51 3.44 5.07
#